data_AF-D7A6M6-F1
#
_entry.id   AF-D7A6M6-F1
#
_cell.length_a   1.000
_cell.length_b   1.000
_cell.length_c   1.000
_cell.angle_alpha   90.00
_cell.angle_beta   90.00
_cell.angle_gamma   90.00
#
_symmetry.space_group_name_H-M   'P 1'
#
loop_
_entity.id
_entity.type
_entity.pdbx_description
1 polymer ?
#
loop_
_entity_poly.entity_id
_entity_poly.type
_entity_poly.pdbx_seq_one_letter_code
_entity_poly.pdbx_strand_id
1 'polypeptide(L)'
;MAATTVDTRIIAVSSPIQARSLAGRALPVAVLVLAALSTTQAPAEDISCDLTSSSLSCAGSATGADSTALGDNSEATQASGTAVGQGAKSFGANGSAFGQLSVANGVSSTAVGQNSVANGTASSAFGRNSAANADRTTALGADAAANSIAATAIGQATNANGRYATAVGQGANANLDFTTAVGAEAAAQGVNASAFGYGAQANSSGATALGQGAAAAAAQSTAIGQTAAANGVASTAVGQNAIANGNSSTALGQNAAANAEGATAVGTIAAANAASSTALGWNATANGVGSTALGQGSIAAFQGSTALGQGANSSAAGATAIGYGSAAAFENSTAIGYGAATTRADQIALGSGSNTYTMPGLTSAKSQAAQSGPLQVVTTDASGNLASASVSQLFGIDEIYRDIDRVQEGVAMAIAMDTPHLPYGKDVAVSAQWGTFGGQNAMAFSGIARLMDDSLFLTGGVGVGLNEGTIGGKAGLMMAW
;
A
#
# COMPACT_ATOMS: atom_id res chain seq x y z
N MET A 1 -63.75 1.31 -28.69
CA MET A 1 -64.77 0.92 -27.69
C MET A 1 -64.07 0.89 -26.34
N ALA A 2 -64.29 1.73 -25.34
CA ALA A 2 -64.97 3.01 -25.09
C ALA A 2 -64.11 3.67 -23.97
N ALA A 3 -63.58 4.89 -24.06
CA ALA A 3 -64.22 6.19 -23.85
C ALA A 3 -65.07 6.29 -22.56
N THR A 4 -64.47 6.81 -21.48
CA THR A 4 -65.20 7.57 -20.45
C THR A 4 -64.33 8.72 -19.94
N THR A 5 -64.86 9.91 -20.14
CA THR A 5 -64.34 11.26 -19.92
C THR A 5 -64.59 11.68 -18.47
N VAL A 6 -63.64 12.38 -17.83
CA VAL A 6 -63.89 13.11 -16.56
C VAL A 6 -63.73 14.61 -16.83
N ASP A 7 -64.77 15.33 -16.43
CA ASP A 7 -65.14 16.71 -16.73
C ASP A 7 -64.30 17.70 -15.90
N THR A 8 -63.56 18.58 -16.57
CA THR A 8 -62.77 19.67 -15.97
C THR A 8 -63.56 20.97 -16.09
N ARG A 9 -64.21 21.44 -15.01
CA ARG A 9 -64.86 22.74 -14.99
C ARG A 9 -63.95 23.81 -14.38
N ILE A 10 -63.32 24.57 -15.28
CA ILE A 10 -62.69 25.87 -15.02
C ILE A 10 -63.80 26.93 -14.98
N ILE A 11 -63.95 27.65 -13.86
CA ILE A 11 -64.80 28.84 -13.78
C ILE A 11 -63.88 30.06 -13.92
N ALA A 12 -63.87 30.64 -15.11
CA ALA A 12 -63.40 32.00 -15.37
C ALA A 12 -64.63 32.90 -15.50
N VAL A 13 -64.70 33.99 -14.74
CA VAL A 13 -65.65 35.07 -14.98
C VAL A 13 -64.85 36.33 -15.30
N SER A 14 -65.05 36.81 -16.52
CA SER A 14 -64.51 38.02 -17.13
C SER A 14 -65.35 39.27 -16.78
N SER A 15 -64.66 40.35 -16.36
CA SER A 15 -64.75 41.81 -16.67
C SER A 15 -66.04 42.46 -17.22
N PRO A 16 -66.11 43.81 -17.36
CA PRO A 16 -65.94 44.94 -16.42
C PRO A 16 -67.20 45.86 -16.39
N ILE A 17 -67.36 46.74 -15.39
CA ILE A 17 -68.38 47.83 -15.46
C ILE A 17 -67.70 49.19 -15.40
N GLN A 18 -67.92 49.97 -16.46
CA GLN A 18 -67.48 51.34 -16.68
C GLN A 18 -68.19 52.34 -15.76
N ALA A 19 -67.41 53.32 -15.29
CA ALA A 19 -67.89 54.54 -14.67
C ALA A 19 -68.68 55.40 -15.68
N ARG A 20 -69.86 55.90 -15.26
CA ARG A 20 -70.57 57.02 -15.87
C ARG A 20 -70.77 58.13 -14.85
N SER A 21 -70.50 59.35 -15.29
CA SER A 21 -70.40 60.59 -14.52
C SER A 21 -71.67 61.45 -14.55
N LEU A 22 -71.70 62.43 -13.63
CA LEU A 22 -72.52 63.68 -13.55
C LEU A 22 -74.00 63.49 -13.17
N ALA A 23 -74.64 64.32 -12.33
CA ALA A 23 -74.34 65.53 -11.56
C ALA A 23 -75.42 65.58 -10.45
N GLY A 24 -75.22 66.00 -9.20
CA GLY A 24 -74.72 67.28 -8.72
C GLY A 24 -75.63 67.72 -7.55
N ARG A 25 -75.04 68.19 -6.44
CA ARG A 25 -75.43 69.40 -5.67
C ARG A 25 -74.76 69.44 -4.28
N ALA A 26 -73.87 70.43 -4.16
CA ALA A 26 -73.60 71.34 -3.03
C ALA A 26 -73.11 70.79 -1.66
N LEU A 27 -71.82 71.01 -1.39
CA LEU A 27 -71.21 71.34 -0.08
C LEU A 27 -71.46 72.84 0.25
N PRO A 28 -71.35 73.38 1.50
CA PRO A 28 -70.15 73.37 2.41
C PRO A 28 -70.44 73.15 3.92
N VAL A 29 -69.57 72.55 4.74
CA VAL A 29 -68.28 72.97 5.40
C VAL A 29 -68.43 73.92 6.62
N ALA A 30 -67.67 73.54 7.68
CA ALA A 30 -67.18 74.28 8.88
C ALA A 30 -67.89 73.87 10.21
N VAL A 31 -67.27 73.54 11.36
CA VAL A 31 -66.01 73.97 12.02
C VAL A 31 -65.60 72.97 13.15
N LEU A 32 -64.29 72.66 13.25
CA LEU A 32 -63.36 72.51 14.41
C LEU A 32 -63.78 71.91 15.80
N VAL A 33 -62.80 71.21 16.43
CA VAL A 33 -62.41 71.11 17.87
C VAL A 33 -62.20 69.63 18.29
N LEU A 34 -60.97 69.12 18.40
CA LEU A 34 -59.98 69.14 19.50
C LEU A 34 -60.01 67.84 20.34
N ALA A 35 -58.81 67.31 20.60
CA ALA A 35 -58.52 65.99 21.15
C ALA A 35 -58.89 65.80 22.63
N ALA A 36 -59.14 64.53 22.99
CA ALA A 36 -58.82 63.98 24.31
C ALA A 36 -58.32 62.52 24.15
N LEU A 37 -57.07 62.30 24.54
CA LEU A 37 -56.49 60.99 24.82
C LEU A 37 -57.27 60.34 25.97
N SER A 38 -57.70 59.09 25.80
CA SER A 38 -57.91 58.17 26.94
C SER A 38 -57.44 56.77 26.54
N THR A 39 -56.45 56.31 27.30
CA THR A 39 -55.96 54.93 27.35
C THR A 39 -57.06 54.04 27.89
N THR A 40 -57.69 53.23 27.04
CA THR A 40 -58.39 52.02 27.47
C THR A 40 -58.05 50.88 26.52
N GLN A 41 -57.26 49.96 27.06
CA GLN A 41 -56.94 48.67 26.50
C GLN A 41 -58.25 47.87 26.46
N ALA A 42 -58.78 47.61 25.26
CA ALA A 42 -59.95 46.76 25.10
C ALA A 42 -59.61 45.32 25.50
N PRO A 43 -60.51 44.61 26.20
CA PRO A 43 -60.29 43.22 26.59
C PRO A 43 -60.34 42.31 25.36
N ALA A 44 -59.55 41.24 25.39
CA ALA A 44 -59.65 40.15 24.42
C ALA A 44 -61.06 39.55 24.49
N GLU A 45 -61.89 39.79 23.47
CA GLU A 45 -63.19 39.14 23.31
C GLU A 45 -62.99 37.72 22.75
N ASP A 46 -63.22 36.77 23.66
CA ASP A 46 -63.79 35.42 23.51
C ASP A 46 -63.96 34.86 22.08
N ILE A 47 -63.07 33.95 21.70
CA ILE A 47 -63.30 33.03 20.58
C ILE A 47 -64.24 31.93 21.08
N SER A 48 -65.54 32.10 20.81
CA SER A 48 -66.53 31.03 20.99
C SER A 48 -66.36 29.98 19.89
N CYS A 49 -65.96 28.76 20.25
CA CYS A 49 -65.89 27.62 19.32
C CYS A 49 -67.13 26.72 19.41
N ASP A 50 -67.76 26.49 18.26
CA ASP A 50 -68.73 25.42 18.04
C ASP A 50 -68.44 24.73 16.69
N LEU A 51 -68.04 23.46 16.75
CA LEU A 51 -67.77 22.59 15.60
C LEU A 51 -68.64 21.34 15.75
N THR A 52 -69.87 21.40 15.24
CA THR A 52 -70.92 20.38 15.39
C THR A 52 -70.62 19.00 14.76
N SER A 53 -69.36 18.67 14.47
CA SER A 53 -68.89 17.33 14.12
C SER A 53 -67.44 17.07 14.62
N SER A 54 -67.24 15.92 15.28
CA SER A 54 -65.96 15.29 15.67
C SER A 54 -64.77 16.19 16.07
N SER A 55 -65.09 17.24 16.85
CA SER A 55 -64.28 18.02 17.80
C SER A 55 -62.91 18.58 17.35
N LEU A 56 -62.93 19.85 16.94
CA LEU A 56 -61.86 20.81 17.24
C LEU A 56 -62.28 21.57 18.51
N SER A 57 -61.44 21.54 19.53
CA SER A 57 -61.73 22.08 20.85
C SER A 57 -60.78 23.25 21.16
N CYS A 58 -61.33 24.36 21.66
CA CYS A 58 -60.65 25.66 21.66
C CYS A 58 -60.28 26.17 23.06
N ALA A 59 -59.98 25.29 24.01
CA ALA A 59 -59.37 25.71 25.28
C ALA A 59 -57.85 25.99 25.14
N GLY A 60 -57.45 26.71 24.09
CA GLY A 60 -56.06 27.12 23.86
C GLY A 60 -55.73 28.47 24.52
N SER A 61 -54.50 28.64 24.99
CA SER A 61 -54.00 29.85 25.65
C SER A 61 -52.91 30.51 24.81
N ALA A 62 -53.29 31.53 24.03
CA ALA A 62 -52.38 32.35 23.22
C ALA A 62 -52.09 33.68 23.95
N THR A 63 -51.03 33.74 24.76
CA THR A 63 -50.68 34.94 25.55
C THR A 63 -49.59 35.80 24.94
N GLY A 64 -48.85 35.26 23.96
CA GLY A 64 -47.83 36.02 23.23
C GLY A 64 -48.44 36.99 22.22
N ALA A 65 -47.74 38.09 21.92
CA ALA A 65 -48.13 38.97 20.82
C ALA A 65 -48.14 38.20 19.49
N ASP A 66 -49.17 38.36 18.66
CA ASP A 66 -49.34 37.64 17.38
C ASP A 66 -49.24 36.11 17.49
N SER A 67 -49.58 35.55 18.65
CA SER A 67 -49.52 34.10 18.88
C SER A 67 -50.81 33.39 18.46
N THR A 68 -50.71 32.10 18.17
CA THR A 68 -51.83 31.21 17.81
C THR A 68 -51.79 29.98 18.70
N ALA A 69 -52.88 29.67 19.41
CA ALA A 69 -53.04 28.44 20.18
C ALA A 69 -54.37 27.78 19.79
N LEU A 70 -54.31 26.58 19.20
CA LEU A 70 -55.45 25.85 18.68
C LEU A 70 -55.45 24.40 19.19
N GLY A 71 -56.50 24.00 19.92
CA GLY A 71 -56.60 22.69 20.57
C GLY A 71 -56.72 22.81 22.09
N ASP A 72 -57.39 21.87 22.74
CA ASP A 72 -57.51 21.88 24.19
C ASP A 72 -56.15 21.85 24.89
N ASN A 73 -55.98 22.75 25.86
CA ASN A 73 -54.74 22.90 26.62
C ASN A 73 -53.52 23.16 25.73
N SER A 74 -53.72 23.71 24.53
CA SER A 74 -52.62 24.26 23.75
C SER A 74 -52.15 25.58 24.36
N GLU A 75 -50.85 25.85 24.34
CA GLU A 75 -50.27 27.06 24.96
C GLU A 75 -49.27 27.69 24.00
N ALA A 76 -49.45 28.97 23.64
CA ALA A 76 -48.48 29.77 22.89
C ALA A 76 -48.15 31.02 23.69
N THR A 77 -47.04 31.02 24.42
CA THR A 77 -46.79 32.02 25.48
C THR A 77 -45.93 33.19 25.06
N GLN A 78 -45.14 33.03 23.99
CA GLN A 78 -44.21 34.05 23.49
C GLN A 78 -44.65 34.63 22.13
N ALA A 79 -44.04 35.77 21.76
CA ALA A 79 -44.35 36.49 20.53
C ALA A 79 -44.23 35.60 19.28
N SER A 80 -45.23 35.69 18.39
CA SER A 80 -45.35 34.93 17.14
C SER A 80 -45.27 33.41 17.32
N GLY A 81 -45.57 32.90 18.53
CA GLY A 81 -45.62 31.47 18.81
C GLY A 81 -46.89 30.83 18.22
N THR A 82 -46.75 29.67 17.59
CA THR A 82 -47.88 28.88 17.08
C THR A 82 -47.91 27.52 17.76
N ALA A 83 -49.04 27.15 18.37
CA ALA A 83 -49.30 25.86 18.98
C ALA A 83 -50.61 25.28 18.42
N VAL A 84 -50.55 24.13 17.76
CA VAL A 84 -51.72 23.49 17.13
C VAL A 84 -51.75 22.01 17.49
N GLY A 85 -52.78 21.58 18.22
CA GLY A 85 -52.98 20.21 18.70
C GLY A 85 -53.29 20.18 20.19
N GLN A 86 -53.99 19.13 20.64
CA GLN A 86 -54.29 18.95 22.06
C GLN A 86 -52.99 18.88 22.87
N GLY A 87 -52.86 19.75 23.87
CA GLY A 87 -51.67 19.85 24.72
C GLY A 87 -50.40 20.37 24.02
N ALA A 88 -50.49 20.90 22.79
CA ALA A 88 -49.33 21.45 22.08
C ALA A 88 -48.82 22.74 22.75
N LYS A 89 -47.51 22.92 22.89
CA LYS A 89 -46.89 24.03 23.62
C LYS A 89 -45.82 24.72 22.80
N SER A 90 -45.97 26.02 22.56
CA SER A 90 -44.95 26.88 21.98
C SER A 90 -44.50 27.91 23.03
N PHE A 91 -43.32 27.70 23.58
CA PHE A 91 -42.72 28.54 24.63
C PHE A 91 -41.52 29.36 24.14
N GLY A 92 -41.05 29.14 22.92
CA GLY A 92 -40.05 30.00 22.27
C GLY A 92 -40.70 31.12 21.46
N ALA A 93 -40.06 32.30 21.41
CA ALA A 93 -40.46 33.34 20.46
C ALA A 93 -40.28 32.83 19.03
N ASN A 94 -41.26 33.06 18.15
CA ASN A 94 -41.35 32.43 16.81
C ASN A 94 -41.35 30.89 16.83
N GLY A 95 -41.68 30.26 17.98
CA GLY A 95 -41.74 28.82 18.12
C GLY A 95 -42.99 28.24 17.46
N SER A 96 -42.88 27.05 16.88
CA SER A 96 -43.98 26.39 16.16
C SER A 96 -44.15 24.95 16.63
N ALA A 97 -45.24 24.63 17.33
CA ALA A 97 -45.58 23.30 17.81
C ALA A 97 -46.85 22.79 17.09
N PHE A 98 -46.75 21.71 16.31
CA PHE A 98 -47.85 21.11 15.57
C PHE A 98 -47.97 19.61 15.89
N GLY A 99 -49.05 19.21 16.54
CA GLY A 99 -49.31 17.82 16.92
C GLY A 99 -49.64 17.67 18.40
N GLN A 100 -50.32 16.58 18.75
CA GLN A 100 -50.70 16.30 20.13
C GLN A 100 -49.46 16.24 21.03
N LEU A 101 -49.46 17.03 22.12
CA LEU A 101 -48.35 17.13 23.07
C LEU A 101 -47.00 17.54 22.44
N SER A 102 -46.99 18.16 21.26
CA SER A 102 -45.77 18.72 20.67
C SER A 102 -45.28 19.93 21.48
N VAL A 103 -43.97 20.11 21.62
CA VAL A 103 -43.38 21.17 22.44
C VAL A 103 -42.24 21.88 21.70
N ALA A 104 -42.38 23.17 21.45
CA ALA A 104 -41.36 24.05 20.88
C ALA A 104 -40.86 25.04 21.95
N ASN A 105 -39.80 24.68 22.68
CA ASN A 105 -39.26 25.49 23.79
C ASN A 105 -38.26 26.56 23.32
N GLY A 106 -37.47 26.27 22.29
CA GLY A 106 -36.42 27.17 21.84
C GLY A 106 -36.93 28.34 20.98
N VAL A 107 -36.21 29.46 20.96
CA VAL A 107 -36.50 30.58 20.05
C VAL A 107 -36.35 30.11 18.60
N SER A 108 -37.32 30.45 17.75
CA SER A 108 -37.42 29.99 16.35
C SER A 108 -37.34 28.47 16.21
N SER A 109 -37.79 27.72 17.23
CA SER A 109 -37.83 26.25 17.17
C SER A 109 -39.11 25.75 16.50
N THR A 110 -39.05 24.56 15.90
CA THR A 110 -40.20 23.93 15.26
C THR A 110 -40.31 22.48 15.70
N ALA A 111 -41.45 22.09 16.27
CA ALA A 111 -41.78 20.73 16.67
C ALA A 111 -43.05 20.28 15.93
N VAL A 112 -42.96 19.21 15.14
CA VAL A 112 -44.09 18.67 14.36
C VAL A 112 -44.20 17.17 14.56
N GLY A 113 -45.36 16.68 15.01
CA GLY A 113 -45.61 15.28 15.33
C GLY A 113 -46.13 15.08 16.76
N GLN A 114 -46.70 13.91 17.03
CA GLN A 114 -47.16 13.58 18.37
C GLN A 114 -45.95 13.47 19.32
N ASN A 115 -45.99 14.20 20.43
CA ASN A 115 -44.94 14.23 21.46
C ASN A 115 -43.54 14.61 20.91
N SER A 116 -43.47 15.38 19.82
CA SER A 116 -42.20 15.92 19.32
C SER A 116 -41.74 17.09 20.20
N VAL A 117 -40.44 17.22 20.42
CA VAL A 117 -39.85 18.23 21.31
C VAL A 117 -38.68 18.93 20.63
N ALA A 118 -38.76 20.25 20.51
CA ALA A 118 -37.68 21.11 20.00
C ALA A 118 -37.22 22.05 21.13
N ASN A 119 -36.15 21.67 21.84
CA ASN A 119 -35.67 22.36 23.03
C ASN A 119 -34.72 23.52 22.73
N GLY A 120 -33.88 23.41 21.71
CA GLY A 120 -32.85 24.40 21.42
C GLY A 120 -33.30 25.56 20.53
N THR A 121 -32.53 26.64 20.55
CA THR A 121 -32.71 27.78 19.65
C THR A 121 -32.49 27.35 18.19
N ALA A 122 -33.40 27.74 17.30
CA ALA A 122 -33.41 27.34 15.89
C ALA A 122 -33.34 25.81 15.69
N SER A 123 -33.92 25.03 16.62
CA SER A 123 -34.00 23.57 16.52
C SER A 123 -35.26 23.13 15.75
N SER A 124 -35.20 21.99 15.10
CA SER A 124 -36.31 21.41 14.34
C SER A 124 -36.49 19.94 14.68
N ALA A 125 -37.67 19.55 15.18
CA ALA A 125 -38.06 18.19 15.49
C ALA A 125 -39.30 17.81 14.66
N PHE A 126 -39.18 16.81 13.77
CA PHE A 126 -40.25 16.35 12.90
C PHE A 126 -40.41 14.83 13.03
N GLY A 127 -41.56 14.37 13.51
CA GLY A 127 -41.88 12.96 13.70
C GLY A 127 -42.37 12.64 15.12
N ARG A 128 -43.08 11.53 15.28
CA ARG A 128 -43.56 11.04 16.58
C ARG A 128 -42.39 10.85 17.53
N ASN A 129 -42.44 11.43 18.74
CA ASN A 129 -41.35 11.37 19.74
C ASN A 129 -39.98 11.87 19.24
N SER A 130 -39.93 12.67 18.17
CA SER A 130 -38.66 13.28 17.74
C SER A 130 -38.19 14.31 18.77
N ALA A 131 -36.88 14.38 19.02
CA ALA A 131 -36.29 15.27 20.03
C ALA A 131 -35.09 16.02 19.45
N ALA A 132 -35.22 17.34 19.33
CA ALA A 132 -34.15 18.26 18.94
C ALA A 132 -33.70 19.03 20.19
N ASN A 133 -32.76 18.46 20.94
CA ASN A 133 -32.52 18.81 22.35
C ASN A 133 -31.54 19.98 22.58
N ALA A 134 -30.86 20.47 21.54
CA ALA A 134 -29.85 21.51 21.65
C ALA A 134 -29.95 22.56 20.52
N ASP A 135 -29.15 23.62 20.61
CA ASP A 135 -29.21 24.71 19.63
C ASP A 135 -28.84 24.24 18.21
N ARG A 136 -29.59 24.73 17.22
CA ARG A 136 -29.42 24.46 15.78
C ARG A 136 -29.47 22.99 15.40
N THR A 137 -30.16 22.15 16.20
CA THR A 137 -30.31 20.73 15.89
C THR A 137 -31.45 20.45 14.94
N THR A 138 -31.32 19.39 14.15
CA THR A 138 -32.41 18.84 13.33
C THR A 138 -32.63 17.38 13.68
N ALA A 139 -33.84 17.02 14.10
CA ALA A 139 -34.29 15.65 14.32
C ALA A 139 -35.48 15.34 13.41
N LEU A 140 -35.33 14.43 12.46
CA LEU A 140 -36.36 14.08 11.47
C LEU A 140 -36.59 12.56 11.46
N GLY A 141 -37.74 12.10 11.92
CA GLY A 141 -38.11 10.69 11.99
C GLY A 141 -38.73 10.34 13.33
N ALA A 142 -39.44 9.21 13.37
CA ALA A 142 -40.01 8.73 14.63
C ALA A 142 -38.89 8.33 15.60
N ASP A 143 -38.95 8.82 16.83
CA ASP A 143 -37.95 8.57 17.88
C ASP A 143 -36.52 9.03 17.49
N ALA A 144 -36.38 9.97 16.53
CA ALA A 144 -35.10 10.57 16.18
C ALA A 144 -34.64 11.57 17.25
N ALA A 145 -33.38 11.50 17.68
CA ALA A 145 -32.83 12.36 18.72
C ALA A 145 -31.53 13.05 18.27
N ALA A 146 -31.54 14.38 18.25
CA ALA A 146 -30.35 15.21 18.07
C ALA A 146 -30.04 15.90 19.40
N ASN A 147 -29.00 15.43 20.11
CA ASN A 147 -28.80 15.70 21.53
C ASN A 147 -27.78 16.81 21.86
N SER A 148 -27.00 17.27 20.88
CA SER A 148 -25.94 18.26 21.09
C SER A 148 -25.92 19.32 19.99
N ILE A 149 -25.19 20.42 20.21
CA ILE A 149 -25.25 21.62 19.38
C ILE A 149 -24.96 21.29 17.91
N ALA A 150 -25.81 21.79 17.00
CA ALA A 150 -25.72 21.60 15.56
C ALA A 150 -25.71 20.13 15.11
N ALA A 151 -26.23 19.21 15.93
CA ALA A 151 -26.40 17.81 15.56
C ALA A 151 -27.59 17.61 14.61
N THR A 152 -27.45 16.67 13.69
CA THR A 152 -28.49 16.30 12.71
C THR A 152 -28.78 14.80 12.83
N ALA A 153 -30.01 14.43 13.16
CA ALA A 153 -30.49 13.05 13.23
C ALA A 153 -31.66 12.88 12.24
N ILE A 154 -31.51 12.00 11.24
CA ILE A 154 -32.52 11.76 10.20
C ILE A 154 -32.77 10.26 10.07
N GLY A 155 -33.97 9.79 10.39
CA GLY A 155 -34.36 8.39 10.34
C GLY A 155 -35.10 7.95 11.60
N GLN A 156 -35.67 6.74 11.57
CA GLN A 156 -36.34 6.18 12.75
C GLN A 156 -35.30 5.72 13.78
N ALA A 157 -35.50 6.08 15.05
CA ALA A 157 -34.60 5.74 16.16
C ALA A 157 -33.12 6.12 15.91
N THR A 158 -32.89 7.21 15.19
CA THR A 158 -31.55 7.74 14.88
C THR A 158 -31.05 8.64 16.02
N ASN A 159 -29.79 8.49 16.44
CA ASN A 159 -29.19 9.30 17.50
C ASN A 159 -27.96 10.06 17.01
N ALA A 160 -28.00 11.38 17.10
CA ALA A 160 -26.84 12.25 16.94
C ALA A 160 -26.50 12.88 18.30
N ASN A 161 -25.59 12.25 19.04
CA ASN A 161 -25.26 12.62 20.43
C ASN A 161 -24.13 13.64 20.56
N GLY A 162 -23.19 13.66 19.61
CA GLY A 162 -22.05 14.57 19.62
C GLY A 162 -22.35 15.97 19.06
N ARG A 163 -21.51 16.94 19.41
CA ARG A 163 -21.56 18.29 18.81
C ARG A 163 -21.18 18.18 17.33
N TYR A 164 -21.95 18.85 16.45
CA TYR A 164 -21.82 18.72 14.98
C TYR A 164 -21.93 17.28 14.46
N ALA A 165 -22.52 16.36 15.23
CA ALA A 165 -22.71 14.99 14.79
C ALA A 165 -23.81 14.89 13.73
N THR A 166 -23.60 14.06 12.73
CA THR A 166 -24.60 13.76 11.69
C THR A 166 -24.91 12.28 11.70
N ALA A 167 -26.16 11.91 11.99
CA ALA A 167 -26.66 10.55 11.91
C ALA A 167 -27.82 10.48 10.91
N VAL A 168 -27.71 9.63 9.89
CA VAL A 168 -28.73 9.47 8.84
C VAL A 168 -28.97 7.99 8.55
N GLY A 169 -30.19 7.52 8.77
CA GLY A 169 -30.56 6.11 8.58
C GLY A 169 -31.20 5.53 9.84
N GLN A 170 -32.05 4.52 9.64
CA GLN A 170 -32.75 3.86 10.75
C GLN A 170 -31.75 3.26 11.74
N GLY A 171 -31.86 3.63 13.02
CA GLY A 171 -30.94 3.16 14.06
C GLY A 171 -29.48 3.66 13.93
N ALA A 172 -29.19 4.65 13.07
CA ALA A 172 -27.84 5.20 12.97
C ALA A 172 -27.44 5.96 14.24
N ASN A 173 -26.17 5.82 14.67
CA ASN A 173 -25.64 6.40 15.90
C ASN A 173 -24.34 7.17 15.64
N ALA A 174 -24.36 8.48 15.87
CA ALA A 174 -23.20 9.36 15.83
C ALA A 174 -22.93 9.89 17.24
N ASN A 175 -22.06 9.20 17.98
CA ASN A 175 -22.04 9.29 19.46
C ASN A 175 -21.15 10.41 20.03
N LEU A 176 -20.10 10.81 19.31
CA LEU A 176 -19.11 11.78 19.79
C LEU A 176 -19.00 12.98 18.85
N ASP A 177 -18.26 14.00 19.27
CA ASP A 177 -18.12 15.25 18.50
C ASP A 177 -17.55 15.01 17.11
N PHE A 178 -18.10 15.75 16.14
CA PHE A 178 -17.72 15.71 14.72
C PHE A 178 -17.88 14.33 14.06
N THR A 179 -18.74 13.47 14.60
CA THR A 179 -19.01 12.15 14.01
C THR A 179 -20.00 12.22 12.86
N THR A 180 -19.84 11.33 11.89
CA THR A 180 -20.82 11.13 10.81
C THR A 180 -21.15 9.66 10.69
N ALA A 181 -22.43 9.29 10.81
CA ALA A 181 -22.95 7.95 10.63
C ALA A 181 -24.08 7.97 9.59
N VAL A 182 -23.87 7.35 8.42
CA VAL A 182 -24.84 7.35 7.32
C VAL A 182 -25.10 5.93 6.84
N GLY A 183 -26.33 5.45 6.97
CA GLY A 183 -26.74 4.08 6.70
C GLY A 183 -27.55 3.52 7.87
N ALA A 184 -28.45 2.58 7.60
CA ALA A 184 -29.16 1.91 8.68
C ALA A 184 -28.15 1.17 9.59
N GLU A 185 -28.30 1.31 10.90
CA GLU A 185 -27.42 0.74 11.93
C GLU A 185 -25.95 1.19 11.84
N ALA A 186 -25.62 2.22 11.05
CA ALA A 186 -24.27 2.77 11.01
C ALA A 186 -23.90 3.39 12.38
N ALA A 187 -22.68 3.15 12.86
CA ALA A 187 -22.21 3.59 14.16
C ALA A 187 -20.85 4.28 14.05
N ALA A 188 -20.82 5.59 14.33
CA ALA A 188 -19.60 6.37 14.51
C ALA A 188 -19.43 6.67 16.00
N GLN A 189 -18.50 5.97 16.64
CA GLN A 189 -18.35 5.95 18.11
C GLN A 189 -17.14 6.73 18.62
N GLY A 190 -16.16 7.04 17.77
CA GLY A 190 -14.99 7.84 18.13
C GLY A 190 -15.09 9.31 17.72
N VAL A 191 -14.35 10.22 18.37
CA VAL A 191 -14.28 11.64 17.94
C VAL A 191 -13.75 11.73 16.51
N ASN A 192 -14.37 12.55 15.65
CA ASN A 192 -14.07 12.65 14.22
C ASN A 192 -14.27 11.35 13.42
N ALA A 193 -14.99 10.35 13.96
CA ALA A 193 -15.20 9.10 13.26
C ALA A 193 -16.27 9.22 12.16
N SER A 194 -16.10 8.47 11.08
CA SER A 194 -16.99 8.46 9.92
C SER A 194 -17.39 7.03 9.57
N ALA A 195 -18.70 6.72 9.60
CA ALA A 195 -19.26 5.44 9.25
C ALA A 195 -20.30 5.60 8.14
N PHE A 196 -20.08 4.96 6.99
CA PHE A 196 -20.95 5.03 5.82
C PHE A 196 -21.30 3.62 5.32
N GLY A 197 -22.56 3.21 5.41
CA GLY A 197 -23.06 1.90 4.97
C GLY A 197 -23.93 1.20 6.01
N TYR A 198 -24.68 0.19 5.58
CA TYR A 198 -25.49 -0.64 6.48
C TYR A 198 -24.59 -1.35 7.50
N GLY A 199 -24.79 -1.06 8.80
CA GLY A 199 -24.00 -1.63 9.88
C GLY A 199 -22.52 -1.26 9.86
N ALA A 200 -22.11 -0.19 9.17
CA ALA A 200 -20.73 0.29 9.18
C ALA A 200 -20.32 0.78 10.59
N GLN A 201 -19.12 0.46 11.04
CA GLN A 201 -18.64 0.72 12.40
C GLN A 201 -17.30 1.45 12.41
N ALA A 202 -17.28 2.70 12.86
CA ALA A 202 -16.06 3.46 13.11
C ALA A 202 -15.91 3.68 14.62
N ASN A 203 -15.17 2.78 15.29
CA ASN A 203 -15.24 2.60 16.74
C ASN A 203 -14.30 3.49 17.54
N SER A 204 -13.30 4.08 16.89
CA SER A 204 -12.22 4.84 17.55
C SER A 204 -12.01 6.22 16.92
N SER A 205 -11.23 7.08 17.57
CA SER A 205 -11.01 8.46 17.10
C SER A 205 -10.36 8.50 15.71
N GLY A 206 -10.90 9.32 14.82
CA GLY A 206 -10.45 9.46 13.44
C GLY A 206 -10.64 8.21 12.58
N ALA A 207 -11.39 7.21 13.05
CA ALA A 207 -11.65 6.00 12.30
C ALA A 207 -12.64 6.27 11.14
N THR A 208 -12.41 5.66 9.99
CA THR A 208 -13.28 5.76 8.81
C THR A 208 -13.70 4.38 8.34
N ALA A 209 -14.99 4.08 8.38
CA ALA A 209 -15.59 2.85 7.86
C ALA A 209 -16.53 3.17 6.69
N LEU A 210 -16.26 2.64 5.51
CA LEU A 210 -17.05 2.85 4.29
C LEU A 210 -17.40 1.52 3.64
N GLY A 211 -18.64 1.08 3.77
CA GLY A 211 -19.14 -0.18 3.20
C GLY A 211 -20.09 -0.90 4.15
N GLN A 212 -20.87 -1.83 3.61
CA GLN A 212 -21.75 -2.68 4.42
C GLN A 212 -20.92 -3.51 5.39
N GLY A 213 -21.16 -3.35 6.69
CA GLY A 213 -20.43 -4.05 7.75
C GLY A 213 -18.92 -3.73 7.81
N ALA A 214 -18.46 -2.65 7.17
CA ALA A 214 -17.06 -2.22 7.29
C ALA A 214 -16.77 -1.84 8.75
N ALA A 215 -15.61 -2.25 9.27
CA ALA A 215 -15.22 -2.05 10.65
C ALA A 215 -13.83 -1.41 10.75
N ALA A 216 -13.79 -0.13 11.11
CA ALA A 216 -12.58 0.59 11.48
C ALA A 216 -12.50 0.62 13.02
N ALA A 217 -11.86 -0.41 13.59
CA ALA A 217 -11.94 -0.69 15.02
C ALA A 217 -10.98 0.17 15.86
N ALA A 218 -9.83 0.54 15.31
CA ALA A 218 -8.75 1.24 16.02
C ALA A 218 -8.61 2.72 15.62
N ALA A 219 -7.85 3.49 16.41
CA ALA A 219 -7.66 4.91 16.16
C ALA A 219 -6.96 5.15 14.81
N GLN A 220 -7.43 6.16 14.08
CA GLN A 220 -6.93 6.53 12.74
C GLN A 220 -7.00 5.40 11.70
N SER A 221 -7.78 4.35 11.97
CA SER A 221 -7.92 3.22 11.05
C SER A 221 -8.91 3.54 9.93
N THR A 222 -8.68 2.99 8.75
CA THR A 222 -9.54 3.19 7.57
C THR A 222 -9.94 1.83 7.00
N ALA A 223 -11.23 1.52 7.02
CA ALA A 223 -11.81 0.31 6.43
C ALA A 223 -12.76 0.70 5.29
N ILE A 224 -12.45 0.30 4.06
CA ILE A 224 -13.26 0.60 2.87
C ILE A 224 -13.58 -0.70 2.14
N GLY A 225 -14.85 -1.06 2.04
CA GLY A 225 -15.33 -2.27 1.39
C GLY A 225 -16.34 -3.02 2.24
N GLN A 226 -17.12 -3.89 1.61
CA GLN A 226 -18.02 -4.78 2.33
C GLN A 226 -17.20 -5.65 3.29
N THR A 227 -17.55 -5.62 4.58
CA THR A 227 -16.88 -6.37 5.67
C THR A 227 -15.35 -6.18 5.74
N ALA A 228 -14.82 -5.07 5.23
CA ALA A 228 -13.43 -4.70 5.43
C ALA A 228 -13.16 -4.42 6.91
N ALA A 229 -12.02 -4.86 7.45
CA ALA A 229 -11.67 -4.72 8.86
C ALA A 229 -10.29 -4.10 9.02
N ALA A 230 -10.24 -2.87 9.57
CA ALA A 230 -9.00 -2.20 9.95
C ALA A 230 -8.89 -2.22 11.48
N ASN A 231 -8.19 -3.23 12.00
CA ASN A 231 -8.12 -3.54 13.44
C ASN A 231 -6.90 -2.93 14.14
N GLY A 232 -5.83 -2.62 13.40
CA GLY A 232 -4.63 -1.99 13.95
C GLY A 232 -4.73 -0.45 14.00
N VAL A 233 -3.98 0.18 14.90
CA VAL A 233 -3.86 1.65 14.95
C VAL A 233 -3.22 2.14 13.65
N ALA A 234 -3.77 3.22 13.07
CA ALA A 234 -3.33 3.76 11.78
C ALA A 234 -3.28 2.72 10.64
N SER A 235 -4.08 1.66 10.74
CA SER A 235 -4.17 0.63 9.70
C SER A 235 -5.13 1.00 8.58
N THR A 236 -4.90 0.47 7.39
CA THR A 236 -5.75 0.70 6.22
C THR A 236 -6.15 -0.63 5.59
N ALA A 237 -7.45 -0.92 5.54
CA ALA A 237 -8.03 -2.09 4.87
C ALA A 237 -8.97 -1.62 3.76
N VAL A 238 -8.64 -1.92 2.49
CA VAL A 238 -9.43 -1.48 1.33
C VAL A 238 -9.69 -2.69 0.43
N GLY A 239 -10.96 -3.08 0.30
CA GLY A 239 -11.41 -4.24 -0.47
C GLY A 239 -12.44 -5.05 0.31
N GLN A 240 -13.25 -5.84 -0.40
CA GLN A 240 -14.19 -6.76 0.25
C GLN A 240 -13.43 -7.76 1.12
N ASN A 241 -13.80 -7.88 2.40
CA ASN A 241 -13.08 -8.70 3.40
C ASN A 241 -11.57 -8.40 3.50
N ALA A 242 -11.10 -7.21 3.14
CA ALA A 242 -9.71 -6.84 3.41
C ALA A 242 -9.50 -6.72 4.93
N ILE A 243 -8.39 -7.24 5.45
CA ILE A 243 -8.10 -7.27 6.89
C ILE A 243 -6.71 -6.68 7.14
N ALA A 244 -6.66 -5.59 7.89
CA ALA A 244 -5.43 -4.96 8.38
C ALA A 244 -5.37 -5.09 9.91
N ASN A 245 -4.76 -6.17 10.41
CA ASN A 245 -4.70 -6.48 11.85
C ASN A 245 -3.55 -5.78 12.57
N GLY A 246 -2.44 -5.53 11.89
CA GLY A 246 -1.28 -4.90 12.49
C GLY A 246 -1.38 -3.38 12.63
N ASN A 247 -0.69 -2.82 13.61
CA ASN A 247 -0.50 -1.37 13.68
C ASN A 247 0.27 -0.88 12.45
N SER A 248 -0.14 0.26 11.90
CA SER A 248 0.42 0.85 10.66
C SER A 248 0.43 -0.13 9.47
N SER A 249 -0.45 -1.14 9.49
CA SER A 249 -0.53 -2.14 8.41
C SER A 249 -1.44 -1.68 7.28
N THR A 250 -1.19 -2.17 6.07
CA THR A 250 -1.98 -1.83 4.88
C THR A 250 -2.40 -3.11 4.15
N ALA A 251 -3.70 -3.34 4.02
CA ALA A 251 -4.29 -4.42 3.24
C ALA A 251 -5.14 -3.82 2.11
N LEU A 252 -4.74 -3.98 0.84
CA LEU A 252 -5.43 -3.45 -0.33
C LEU A 252 -5.75 -4.59 -1.31
N GLY A 253 -7.01 -4.97 -1.42
CA GLY A 253 -7.49 -6.04 -2.29
C GLY A 253 -8.56 -6.90 -1.63
N GLN A 254 -9.33 -7.62 -2.44
CA GLN A 254 -10.33 -8.55 -1.92
C GLN A 254 -9.66 -9.68 -1.15
N ASN A 255 -10.05 -9.90 0.11
CA ASN A 255 -9.39 -10.81 1.06
C ASN A 255 -7.87 -10.56 1.25
N ALA A 256 -7.37 -9.35 0.98
CA ALA A 256 -5.99 -9.01 1.34
C ALA A 256 -5.84 -9.01 2.86
N ALA A 257 -4.73 -9.54 3.39
CA ALA A 257 -4.49 -9.68 4.82
C ALA A 257 -3.11 -9.16 5.21
N ALA A 258 -3.06 -8.07 5.97
CA ALA A 258 -1.85 -7.55 6.60
C ALA A 258 -1.93 -7.80 8.10
N ASN A 259 -1.31 -8.90 8.56
CA ASN A 259 -1.60 -9.48 9.87
C ASN A 259 -0.70 -9.00 11.02
N ALA A 260 0.36 -8.26 10.71
CA ALA A 260 1.37 -7.85 11.68
C ALA A 260 1.77 -6.37 11.52
N GLU A 261 2.49 -5.84 12.51
CA GLU A 261 2.91 -4.44 12.54
C GLU A 261 3.71 -4.05 11.29
N GLY A 262 3.33 -2.93 10.66
CA GLY A 262 3.96 -2.43 9.44
C GLY A 262 3.84 -3.37 8.23
N ALA A 263 3.04 -4.43 8.30
CA ALA A 263 2.84 -5.36 7.20
C ALA A 263 2.05 -4.68 6.06
N THR A 264 2.44 -4.97 4.82
CA THR A 264 1.79 -4.43 3.63
C THR A 264 1.38 -5.57 2.70
N ALA A 265 0.07 -5.78 2.53
CA ALA A 265 -0.51 -6.77 1.62
C ALA A 265 -1.32 -6.05 0.54
N VAL A 266 -0.91 -6.18 -0.72
CA VAL A 266 -1.57 -5.52 -1.85
C VAL A 266 -1.83 -6.54 -2.96
N GLY A 267 -3.09 -6.77 -3.28
CA GLY A 267 -3.54 -7.78 -4.23
C GLY A 267 -4.63 -8.66 -3.62
N THR A 268 -5.50 -9.22 -4.48
CA THR A 268 -6.51 -10.17 -4.04
C THR A 268 -5.84 -11.39 -3.41
N ILE A 269 -6.25 -11.73 -2.18
CA ILE A 269 -5.70 -12.83 -1.37
C ILE A 269 -4.18 -12.66 -1.06
N ALA A 270 -3.63 -11.44 -1.20
CA ALA A 270 -2.25 -11.19 -0.75
C ALA A 270 -2.18 -11.29 0.79
N ALA A 271 -1.12 -11.90 1.32
CA ALA A 271 -0.95 -12.12 2.75
C ALA A 271 0.45 -11.70 3.23
N ALA A 272 0.51 -10.65 4.04
CA ALA A 272 1.70 -10.21 4.75
C ALA A 272 1.54 -10.59 6.23
N ASN A 273 2.14 -11.70 6.64
CA ASN A 273 1.85 -12.38 7.91
C ASN A 273 2.79 -12.02 9.07
N ALA A 274 3.87 -11.28 8.81
CA ALA A 274 4.91 -10.99 9.79
C ALA A 274 5.29 -9.50 9.82
N ALA A 275 5.95 -9.08 10.90
CA ALA A 275 6.29 -7.68 11.10
C ALA A 275 7.16 -7.14 9.95
N SER A 276 6.81 -5.95 9.47
CA SER A 276 7.45 -5.29 8.33
C SER A 276 7.51 -6.13 7.05
N SER A 277 6.66 -7.15 6.90
CA SER A 277 6.63 -7.97 5.68
C SER A 277 5.79 -7.30 4.58
N THR A 278 6.19 -7.51 3.33
CA THR A 278 5.51 -6.92 2.16
C THR A 278 5.12 -8.01 1.18
N ALA A 279 3.83 -8.13 0.88
CA ALA A 279 3.27 -9.03 -0.12
C ALA A 279 2.51 -8.21 -1.18
N LEU A 280 3.01 -8.16 -2.41
CA LEU A 280 2.41 -7.41 -3.51
C LEU A 280 2.19 -8.32 -4.72
N GLY A 281 0.92 -8.62 -5.03
CA GLY A 281 0.49 -9.48 -6.11
C GLY A 281 -0.69 -10.38 -5.72
N TRP A 282 -1.42 -10.91 -6.70
CA TRP A 282 -2.48 -11.89 -6.45
C TRP A 282 -1.88 -13.12 -5.75
N ASN A 283 -2.41 -13.47 -4.58
CA ASN A 283 -1.92 -14.59 -3.77
C ASN A 283 -0.41 -14.51 -3.41
N ALA A 284 0.18 -13.32 -3.37
CA ALA A 284 1.55 -13.14 -2.87
C ALA A 284 1.58 -13.36 -1.35
N THR A 285 2.60 -14.04 -0.83
CA THR A 285 2.69 -14.41 0.60
C THR A 285 4.05 -14.08 1.20
N ALA A 286 4.07 -13.22 2.21
CA ALA A 286 5.27 -12.82 2.95
C ALA A 286 5.14 -13.22 4.43
N ASN A 287 5.73 -14.37 4.80
CA ASN A 287 5.59 -14.99 6.13
C ASN A 287 6.72 -14.65 7.10
N GLY A 288 7.83 -14.13 6.62
CA GLY A 288 9.00 -13.82 7.44
C GLY A 288 9.04 -12.37 7.89
N VAL A 289 9.66 -12.11 9.04
CA VAL A 289 9.94 -10.74 9.50
C VAL A 289 10.83 -10.04 8.47
N GLY A 290 10.39 -8.86 8.02
CA GLY A 290 11.07 -8.09 6.97
C GLY A 290 11.13 -8.79 5.62
N SER A 291 10.31 -9.82 5.37
CA SER A 291 10.32 -10.53 4.09
C SER A 291 9.54 -9.77 3.00
N THR A 292 9.94 -9.94 1.75
CA THR A 292 9.32 -9.26 0.59
C THR A 292 8.94 -10.27 -0.48
N ALA A 293 7.65 -10.39 -0.78
CA ALA A 293 7.10 -11.19 -1.87
C ALA A 293 6.43 -10.27 -2.89
N LEU A 294 7.02 -10.12 -4.08
CA LEU A 294 6.55 -9.26 -5.16
C LEU A 294 6.30 -10.10 -6.42
N GLY A 295 5.03 -10.33 -6.75
CA GLY A 295 4.59 -11.10 -7.92
C GLY A 295 3.44 -12.04 -7.59
N GLN A 296 2.68 -12.41 -8.62
CA GLN A 296 1.57 -13.35 -8.47
C GLN A 296 2.07 -14.70 -7.93
N GLY A 297 1.52 -15.15 -6.80
CA GLY A 297 1.93 -16.40 -6.15
C GLY A 297 3.38 -16.42 -5.66
N SER A 298 4.03 -15.26 -5.52
CA SER A 298 5.37 -15.18 -4.92
C SER A 298 5.33 -15.52 -3.44
N ILE A 299 6.37 -16.17 -2.93
CA ILE A 299 6.46 -16.64 -1.54
C ILE A 299 7.80 -16.23 -0.95
N ALA A 300 7.77 -15.43 0.12
CA ALA A 300 8.94 -15.08 0.93
C ALA A 300 8.71 -15.60 2.36
N ALA A 301 9.13 -16.84 2.61
CA ALA A 301 8.64 -17.65 3.72
C ALA A 301 9.33 -17.37 5.07
N PHE A 302 10.55 -16.83 5.07
CA PHE A 302 11.39 -16.70 6.28
C PHE A 302 11.97 -15.30 6.46
N GLN A 303 12.56 -15.04 7.62
CA GLN A 303 13.13 -13.75 7.97
C GLN A 303 14.12 -13.25 6.90
N GLY A 304 13.95 -11.98 6.48
CA GLY A 304 14.80 -11.32 5.50
C GLY A 304 14.76 -11.94 4.09
N SER A 305 13.88 -12.90 3.84
CA SER A 305 13.75 -13.54 2.53
C SER A 305 13.11 -12.59 1.50
N THR A 306 13.59 -12.62 0.26
CA THR A 306 13.07 -11.81 -0.85
C THR A 306 12.68 -12.69 -2.02
N ALA A 307 11.45 -12.57 -2.52
CA ALA A 307 10.94 -13.25 -3.70
C ALA A 307 10.37 -12.23 -4.68
N LEU A 308 10.98 -12.08 -5.85
CA LEU A 308 10.65 -11.09 -6.87
C LEU A 308 10.36 -11.78 -8.21
N GLY A 309 9.09 -11.91 -8.57
CA GLY A 309 8.62 -12.54 -9.80
C GLY A 309 7.38 -13.40 -9.58
N GLN A 310 6.64 -13.67 -10.65
CA GLN A 310 5.54 -14.63 -10.59
C GLN A 310 6.08 -16.00 -10.16
N GLY A 311 5.48 -16.60 -9.14
CA GLY A 311 5.89 -17.90 -8.59
C GLY A 311 7.32 -17.94 -8.01
N ALA A 312 7.99 -16.79 -7.83
CA ALA A 312 9.28 -16.75 -7.16
C ALA A 312 9.14 -17.26 -5.72
N ASN A 313 10.00 -18.19 -5.31
CA ASN A 313 9.92 -18.87 -4.03
C ASN A 313 11.24 -18.73 -3.28
N SER A 314 11.25 -17.88 -2.26
CA SER A 314 12.33 -17.77 -1.30
C SER A 314 11.92 -18.46 0.00
N SER A 315 12.42 -19.68 0.18
CA SER A 315 11.94 -20.62 1.21
C SER A 315 12.95 -20.89 2.32
N ALA A 316 13.90 -19.99 2.54
CA ALA A 316 14.87 -20.04 3.64
C ALA A 316 15.22 -18.64 4.16
N ALA A 317 15.82 -18.57 5.36
CA ALA A 317 16.23 -17.30 5.97
C ALA A 317 17.32 -16.61 5.12
N GLY A 318 17.20 -15.29 4.92
CA GLY A 318 18.14 -14.50 4.11
C GLY A 318 18.16 -14.84 2.61
N ALA A 319 17.32 -15.76 2.15
CA ALA A 319 17.34 -16.22 0.77
C ALA A 319 16.71 -15.19 -0.20
N THR A 320 17.22 -15.11 -1.42
CA THR A 320 16.76 -14.16 -2.45
C THR A 320 16.44 -14.89 -3.76
N ALA A 321 15.18 -14.89 -4.18
CA ALA A 321 14.72 -15.44 -5.46
C ALA A 321 14.25 -14.30 -6.37
N ILE A 322 14.89 -14.09 -7.52
CA ILE A 322 14.56 -13.04 -8.49
C ILE A 322 14.33 -13.67 -9.86
N GLY A 323 13.10 -13.64 -10.35
CA GLY A 323 12.70 -14.18 -11.65
C GLY A 323 11.46 -15.06 -11.57
N TYR A 324 10.78 -15.22 -12.71
CA TYR A 324 9.64 -16.13 -12.85
C TYR A 324 10.04 -17.56 -12.42
N GLY A 325 9.34 -18.12 -11.43
CA GLY A 325 9.59 -19.46 -10.90
C GLY A 325 10.99 -19.68 -10.31
N SER A 326 11.73 -18.62 -9.97
CA SER A 326 13.02 -18.74 -9.29
C SER A 326 12.85 -19.34 -7.89
N ALA A 327 13.82 -20.14 -7.43
CA ALA A 327 13.76 -20.89 -6.18
C ALA A 327 15.06 -20.75 -5.36
N ALA A 328 15.00 -20.00 -4.26
CA ALA A 328 16.08 -19.88 -3.29
C ALA A 328 15.69 -20.64 -2.01
N ALA A 329 16.09 -21.91 -1.95
CA ALA A 329 15.61 -22.86 -0.95
C ALA A 329 16.55 -23.06 0.25
N PHE A 330 17.69 -22.35 0.27
CA PHE A 330 18.74 -22.54 1.26
C PHE A 330 19.12 -21.23 1.92
N GLU A 331 19.65 -21.30 3.14
CA GLU A 331 20.02 -20.11 3.91
C GLU A 331 21.04 -19.25 3.14
N ASN A 332 20.81 -17.94 3.14
CA ASN A 332 21.63 -16.94 2.44
C ASN A 332 21.84 -17.19 0.92
N SER A 333 21.06 -18.09 0.31
CA SER A 333 21.22 -18.40 -1.10
C SER A 333 20.50 -17.37 -1.98
N THR A 334 21.03 -17.12 -3.18
CA THR A 334 20.48 -16.16 -4.13
C THR A 334 20.28 -16.83 -5.49
N ALA A 335 19.04 -16.90 -5.98
CA ALA A 335 18.68 -17.39 -7.31
C ALA A 335 18.21 -16.22 -8.18
N ILE A 336 18.89 -15.94 -9.30
CA ILE A 336 18.55 -14.84 -10.22
C ILE A 336 18.34 -15.39 -11.63
N GLY A 337 17.11 -15.37 -12.13
CA GLY A 337 16.74 -15.76 -13.49
C GLY A 337 15.45 -16.58 -13.56
N TYR A 338 14.92 -16.75 -14.77
CA TYR A 338 13.79 -17.64 -15.04
C TYR A 338 14.13 -19.07 -14.60
N GLY A 339 13.38 -19.60 -13.64
CA GLY A 339 13.58 -20.95 -13.10
C GLY A 339 14.94 -21.18 -12.43
N ALA A 340 15.69 -20.13 -12.10
CA ALA A 340 16.97 -20.27 -11.41
C ALA A 340 16.74 -20.94 -10.04
N ALA A 341 17.57 -21.91 -9.68
CA ALA A 341 17.43 -22.65 -8.44
C ALA A 341 18.78 -22.83 -7.75
N THR A 342 18.84 -22.50 -6.46
CA THR A 342 20.02 -22.81 -5.62
C THR A 342 19.93 -24.24 -5.10
N THR A 343 21.08 -24.89 -4.86
CA THR A 343 21.20 -26.27 -4.41
C THR A 343 21.88 -26.42 -3.04
N ARG A 344 22.33 -25.31 -2.45
CA ARG A 344 23.00 -25.27 -1.14
C ARG A 344 23.01 -23.86 -0.54
N ALA A 345 23.35 -23.75 0.74
CA ALA A 345 23.49 -22.47 1.45
C ALA A 345 24.61 -21.61 0.84
N ASP A 346 24.48 -20.30 1.01
CA ASP A 346 25.45 -19.28 0.56
C ASP A 346 25.76 -19.29 -0.96
N GLN A 347 24.99 -20.04 -1.76
CA GLN A 347 25.16 -20.11 -3.21
C GLN A 347 24.48 -18.93 -3.90
N ILE A 348 25.17 -18.33 -4.88
CA ILE A 348 24.54 -17.47 -5.89
C ILE A 348 24.39 -18.28 -7.19
N ALA A 349 23.16 -18.56 -7.59
CA ALA A 349 22.81 -19.18 -8.87
C ALA A 349 22.32 -18.09 -9.84
N LEU A 350 23.04 -17.92 -10.94
CA LEU A 350 22.67 -17.02 -12.04
C LEU A 350 22.10 -17.86 -13.18
N GLY A 351 20.79 -17.80 -13.39
CA GLY A 351 20.10 -18.55 -14.44
C GLY A 351 19.96 -20.05 -14.16
N SER A 352 19.80 -20.80 -15.24
CA SER A 352 19.61 -22.25 -15.32
C SER A 352 20.57 -22.86 -16.35
N GLY A 353 20.52 -24.18 -16.55
CA GLY A 353 21.41 -24.89 -17.48
C GLY A 353 21.25 -24.51 -18.97
N SER A 354 20.22 -23.76 -19.34
CA SER A 354 19.98 -23.31 -20.73
C SER A 354 20.39 -21.85 -20.98
N ASN A 355 20.90 -21.15 -19.97
CA ASN A 355 21.20 -19.73 -20.06
C ASN A 355 22.54 -19.46 -20.75
N THR A 356 22.61 -18.33 -21.47
CA THR A 356 23.86 -17.70 -21.92
C THR A 356 24.20 -16.51 -21.02
N TYR A 357 25.49 -16.21 -20.85
CA TYR A 357 25.97 -15.15 -19.99
C TYR A 357 26.77 -14.12 -20.79
N THR A 358 26.45 -12.83 -20.63
CA THR A 358 27.15 -11.73 -21.28
C THR A 358 27.60 -10.71 -20.23
N MET A 359 28.90 -10.45 -20.15
CA MET A 359 29.52 -9.49 -19.23
C MET A 359 30.28 -8.41 -20.03
N PRO A 360 29.57 -7.42 -20.62
CA PRO A 360 30.17 -6.52 -21.61
C PRO A 360 31.29 -5.62 -21.03
N GLY A 361 31.27 -5.38 -19.72
CA GLY A 361 32.30 -4.58 -19.05
C GLY A 361 33.66 -5.27 -18.91
N LEU A 362 33.74 -6.59 -19.09
CA LEU A 362 34.94 -7.39 -18.78
C LEU A 362 36.18 -6.92 -19.55
N THR A 363 36.02 -6.53 -20.82
CA THR A 363 37.12 -6.08 -21.70
C THR A 363 37.33 -4.57 -21.70
N SER A 364 36.54 -3.81 -20.93
CA SER A 364 36.63 -2.34 -20.93
C SER A 364 37.96 -1.85 -20.34
N ALA A 365 38.48 -0.73 -20.87
CA ALA A 365 39.72 -0.11 -20.37
C ALA A 365 39.65 0.25 -18.87
N LYS A 366 38.45 0.64 -18.37
CA LYS A 366 38.23 0.89 -16.94
C LYS A 366 38.34 -0.37 -16.10
N SER A 367 37.80 -1.50 -16.57
CA SER A 367 37.91 -2.79 -15.88
C SER A 367 39.36 -3.25 -15.81
N GLN A 368 40.11 -3.12 -16.92
CA GLN A 368 41.53 -3.45 -16.97
C GLN A 368 42.35 -2.56 -16.02
N ALA A 369 42.12 -1.25 -16.03
CA ALA A 369 42.82 -0.30 -15.15
C ALA A 369 42.53 -0.52 -13.66
N ALA A 370 41.41 -1.16 -13.30
CA ALA A 370 41.06 -1.48 -11.92
C ALA A 370 41.74 -2.76 -11.39
N GLN A 371 42.36 -3.56 -12.25
CA GLN A 371 43.08 -4.77 -11.83
C GLN A 371 44.33 -4.39 -11.04
N SER A 372 44.61 -5.17 -9.99
CA SER A 372 45.81 -5.02 -9.15
C SER A 372 46.32 -6.38 -8.69
N GLY A 373 47.61 -6.48 -8.43
CA GLY A 373 48.27 -7.74 -8.09
C GLY A 373 48.42 -8.71 -9.27
N PRO A 374 48.81 -9.97 -9.02
CA PRO A 374 48.96 -10.98 -10.05
C PRO A 374 47.61 -11.35 -10.69
N LEU A 375 47.61 -11.48 -12.01
CA LEU A 375 46.42 -11.93 -12.75
C LEU A 375 46.12 -13.40 -12.45
N GLN A 376 44.83 -13.72 -12.38
CA GLN A 376 44.30 -15.06 -12.17
C GLN A 376 43.39 -15.44 -13.34
N VAL A 377 43.26 -16.74 -13.60
CA VAL A 377 42.28 -17.29 -14.53
C VAL A 377 41.05 -17.71 -13.75
N VAL A 378 39.87 -17.30 -14.19
CA VAL A 378 38.62 -17.84 -13.68
C VAL A 378 38.37 -19.18 -14.37
N THR A 379 38.29 -20.25 -13.58
CA THR A 379 38.00 -21.61 -14.04
C THR A 379 36.57 -21.99 -13.70
N THR A 380 36.01 -22.93 -14.44
CA THR A 380 34.71 -23.54 -14.15
C THR A 380 34.81 -25.06 -14.15
N ASP A 381 34.01 -25.71 -13.32
CA ASP A 381 33.75 -27.14 -13.45
C ASP A 381 32.51 -27.41 -14.33
N ALA A 382 32.14 -28.68 -14.51
CA ALA A 382 30.96 -29.08 -15.28
C ALA A 382 29.62 -28.66 -14.66
N SER A 383 29.61 -28.29 -13.37
CA SER A 383 28.44 -27.80 -12.65
C SER A 383 28.33 -26.26 -12.68
N GLY A 384 29.27 -25.57 -13.34
CA GLY A 384 29.30 -24.11 -13.42
C GLY A 384 29.86 -23.42 -12.17
N ASN A 385 30.54 -24.14 -11.28
CA ASN A 385 31.16 -23.54 -10.10
C ASN A 385 32.43 -22.78 -10.51
N LEU A 386 32.54 -21.52 -10.11
CA LEU A 386 33.70 -20.67 -10.42
C LEU A 386 34.78 -20.79 -9.35
N ALA A 387 36.03 -20.85 -9.78
CA ALA A 387 37.22 -20.76 -8.93
C ALA A 387 38.30 -19.92 -9.64
N SER A 388 39.33 -19.50 -8.90
CA SER A 388 40.51 -18.85 -9.48
C SER A 388 41.70 -19.81 -9.49
N ALA A 389 42.48 -19.82 -10.56
CA ALA A 389 43.76 -20.51 -10.65
C ALA A 389 44.84 -19.57 -11.20
N SER A 390 46.09 -19.75 -10.74
CA SER A 390 47.19 -18.97 -11.29
C SER A 390 47.54 -19.42 -12.70
N VAL A 391 47.99 -18.48 -13.52
CA VAL A 391 48.40 -18.76 -14.90
C VAL A 391 49.54 -19.79 -14.92
N SER A 392 50.50 -19.70 -14.01
CA SER A 392 51.62 -20.65 -13.90
C SER A 392 51.16 -22.06 -13.53
N GLN A 393 50.24 -22.18 -12.57
CA GLN A 393 49.71 -23.48 -12.10
C GLN A 393 48.87 -24.17 -13.17
N LEU A 394 48.05 -23.42 -13.91
CA LEU A 394 47.12 -24.02 -14.87
C LEU A 394 47.82 -24.49 -16.14
N PHE A 395 48.87 -23.78 -16.58
CA PHE A 395 49.56 -24.07 -17.85
C PHE A 395 50.96 -24.66 -17.68
N GLY A 396 51.39 -24.95 -16.44
CA GLY A 396 52.71 -25.54 -16.18
C GLY A 396 53.87 -24.70 -16.71
N ILE A 397 53.73 -23.37 -16.72
CA ILE A 397 54.66 -22.47 -17.42
C ILE A 397 56.08 -22.60 -16.86
N ASP A 398 56.22 -22.85 -15.56
CA ASP A 398 57.52 -23.05 -14.92
C ASP A 398 58.21 -24.35 -15.40
N GLU A 399 57.42 -25.39 -15.70
CA GLU A 399 57.91 -26.65 -16.26
C GLU A 399 58.30 -26.48 -17.73
N ILE A 400 57.51 -25.71 -18.49
CA ILE A 400 57.85 -25.33 -19.86
C ILE A 400 59.18 -24.56 -19.90
N TYR A 401 59.38 -23.60 -19.00
CA TYR A 401 60.65 -22.86 -18.94
C TYR A 401 61.83 -23.79 -18.60
N ARG A 402 61.66 -24.69 -17.63
CA ARG A 402 62.70 -25.69 -17.32
C ARG A 402 63.02 -26.60 -18.49
N ASP A 403 62.01 -27.04 -19.23
CA ASP A 403 62.23 -27.88 -20.40
C ASP A 403 62.91 -27.12 -21.55
N ILE A 404 62.57 -25.83 -21.74
CA ILE A 404 63.30 -24.95 -22.67
C ILE A 404 64.77 -24.83 -22.25
N ASP A 405 65.03 -24.60 -20.97
CA ASP A 405 66.40 -24.49 -20.44
C ASP A 405 67.19 -25.79 -20.61
N ARG A 406 66.59 -26.95 -20.35
CA ARG A 406 67.21 -28.26 -20.63
C ARG A 406 67.52 -28.49 -22.10
N VAL A 407 66.62 -28.08 -23.01
CA VAL A 407 66.87 -28.19 -24.45
C VAL A 407 68.02 -27.27 -24.87
N GLN A 408 68.03 -26.03 -24.39
CA GLN A 408 69.11 -25.08 -24.67
C GLN A 408 70.46 -25.58 -24.13
N GLU A 409 70.45 -26.18 -22.94
CA GLU A 409 71.62 -26.82 -22.34
C GLU A 409 72.07 -28.06 -23.13
N GLY A 410 71.13 -28.84 -23.68
CA GLY A 410 71.40 -29.92 -24.62
C GLY A 410 72.11 -29.45 -25.89
N VAL A 411 71.71 -28.30 -26.44
CA VAL A 411 72.38 -27.68 -27.59
C VAL A 411 73.77 -27.16 -27.20
N ALA A 412 73.91 -26.52 -26.04
CA ALA A 412 75.20 -26.10 -25.52
C ALA A 412 76.16 -27.29 -25.36
N MET A 413 75.67 -28.43 -24.86
CA MET A 413 76.43 -29.68 -24.78
C MET A 413 76.83 -30.17 -26.17
N ALA A 414 75.93 -30.20 -27.14
CA ALA A 414 76.24 -30.62 -28.50
C ALA A 414 77.33 -29.75 -29.15
N ILE A 415 77.32 -28.44 -28.90
CA ILE A 415 78.37 -27.49 -29.34
C ILE A 415 79.70 -27.79 -28.63
N ALA A 416 79.66 -28.10 -27.33
CA ALA A 416 80.86 -28.49 -26.58
C ALA A 416 81.43 -29.84 -27.06
N MET A 417 80.57 -30.77 -27.49
CA MET A 417 80.91 -32.13 -27.89
C MET A 417 81.59 -32.22 -29.27
N ASP A 418 82.66 -31.46 -29.46
CA ASP A 418 83.52 -31.56 -30.63
C ASP A 418 84.52 -32.71 -30.48
N THR A 419 84.82 -33.41 -31.57
CA THR A 419 85.79 -34.53 -31.54
C THR A 419 87.21 -33.96 -31.61
N PRO A 420 88.10 -34.28 -30.66
CA PRO A 420 89.48 -33.78 -30.71
C PRO A 420 90.23 -34.31 -31.93
N HIS A 421 91.13 -33.50 -32.47
CA HIS A 421 92.08 -33.95 -33.48
C HIS A 421 93.10 -34.92 -32.85
N LEU A 422 93.33 -36.08 -33.49
CA LEU A 422 94.34 -37.05 -33.06
C LEU A 422 95.73 -36.64 -33.59
N PRO A 423 96.67 -36.18 -32.74
CA PRO A 423 97.99 -35.75 -33.20
C PRO A 423 98.79 -36.92 -33.79
N TYR A 424 99.67 -36.62 -34.75
CA TYR A 424 100.49 -37.62 -35.44
C TYR A 424 101.30 -38.47 -34.45
N GLY A 425 101.25 -39.80 -34.61
CA GLY A 425 101.97 -40.76 -33.77
C GLY A 425 101.34 -41.04 -32.39
N LYS A 426 100.07 -40.66 -32.17
CA LYS A 426 99.31 -40.99 -30.95
C LYS A 426 98.12 -41.89 -31.28
N ASP A 427 97.82 -42.80 -30.35
CA ASP A 427 96.71 -43.76 -30.50
C ASP A 427 95.42 -43.30 -29.84
N VAL A 428 95.50 -42.36 -28.89
CA VAL A 428 94.34 -41.79 -28.18
C VAL A 428 94.55 -40.29 -27.98
N ALA A 429 93.50 -39.51 -28.20
CA ALA A 429 93.42 -38.11 -27.80
C ALA A 429 92.12 -37.84 -27.05
N VAL A 430 92.19 -36.95 -26.06
CA VAL A 430 91.04 -36.49 -25.27
C VAL A 430 91.02 -34.96 -25.22
N SER A 431 89.85 -34.38 -25.14
CA SER A 431 89.63 -32.95 -24.97
C SER A 431 88.54 -32.68 -23.94
N ALA A 432 88.65 -31.52 -23.31
CA ALA A 432 87.59 -30.91 -22.52
C ALA A 432 87.21 -29.60 -23.20
N GLN A 433 85.92 -29.41 -23.46
CA GLN A 433 85.41 -28.24 -24.17
C GLN A 433 84.24 -27.62 -23.40
N TRP A 434 84.05 -26.32 -23.60
CA TRP A 434 82.92 -25.57 -23.10
C TRP A 434 82.02 -25.18 -24.27
N GLY A 435 80.71 -25.38 -24.13
CA GLY A 435 79.70 -24.90 -25.06
C GLY A 435 78.69 -24.02 -24.35
N THR A 436 78.15 -23.04 -25.08
CA THR A 436 77.13 -22.13 -24.58
C THR A 436 76.08 -21.89 -25.64
N PHE A 437 74.81 -21.84 -25.25
CA PHE A 437 73.69 -21.57 -26.14
C PHE A 437 72.50 -21.03 -25.34
N GLY A 438 71.89 -19.94 -25.81
CA GLY A 438 70.69 -19.37 -25.17
C GLY A 438 70.88 -18.87 -23.72
N GLY A 439 72.11 -18.72 -23.23
CA GLY A 439 72.41 -18.40 -21.82
C GLY A 439 72.72 -19.62 -20.94
N GLN A 440 72.47 -20.83 -21.45
CA GLN A 440 72.84 -22.09 -20.80
C GLN A 440 74.28 -22.48 -21.14
N ASN A 441 74.94 -23.21 -20.23
CA ASN A 441 76.34 -23.62 -20.36
C ASN A 441 76.50 -25.11 -20.17
N ALA A 442 77.46 -25.68 -20.87
CA ALA A 442 77.78 -27.09 -20.80
C ALA A 442 79.27 -27.34 -20.93
N MET A 443 79.74 -28.39 -20.28
CA MET A 443 81.08 -28.93 -20.48
C MET A 443 80.98 -30.31 -21.10
N ALA A 444 81.84 -30.59 -22.07
CA ALA A 444 81.95 -31.90 -22.68
C ALA A 444 83.38 -32.41 -22.63
N PHE A 445 83.51 -33.71 -22.45
CA PHE A 445 84.74 -34.46 -22.56
C PHE A 445 84.60 -35.40 -23.74
N SER A 446 85.41 -35.21 -24.76
CA SER A 446 85.39 -36.03 -25.96
C SER A 446 86.74 -36.71 -26.15
N GLY A 447 86.74 -37.87 -26.79
CA GLY A 447 87.93 -38.62 -27.09
C GLY A 447 87.83 -39.29 -28.45
N ILE A 448 89.01 -39.51 -29.04
CA ILE A 448 89.18 -40.31 -30.25
C ILE A 448 90.28 -41.35 -29.99
N ALA A 449 90.05 -42.57 -30.44
CA ALA A 449 90.99 -43.68 -30.37
C ALA A 449 91.16 -44.30 -31.75
N ARG A 450 92.42 -44.57 -32.13
CA ARG A 450 92.78 -45.28 -33.35
C ARG A 450 92.63 -46.78 -33.12
N LEU A 451 91.90 -47.47 -34.01
CA LEU A 451 91.65 -48.90 -33.90
C LEU A 451 92.46 -49.74 -34.90
N MET A 452 92.71 -49.21 -36.10
CA MET A 452 93.47 -49.89 -37.16
C MET A 452 94.34 -48.88 -37.91
N ASP A 453 95.62 -49.21 -38.12
CA ASP A 453 96.68 -48.48 -38.86
C ASP A 453 96.16 -47.35 -39.79
N ASP A 454 95.82 -46.21 -39.18
CA ASP A 454 95.31 -44.98 -39.81
C ASP A 454 93.97 -45.03 -40.57
N SER A 455 93.26 -46.14 -40.59
CA SER A 455 92.02 -46.31 -41.39
C SER A 455 90.72 -46.33 -40.60
N LEU A 456 90.76 -46.63 -39.29
CA LEU A 456 89.56 -46.72 -38.44
C LEU A 456 89.77 -46.04 -37.09
N PHE A 457 88.84 -45.16 -36.73
CA PHE A 457 88.84 -44.40 -35.48
C PHE A 457 87.50 -44.56 -34.74
N LEU A 458 87.58 -44.75 -33.42
CA LEU A 458 86.44 -44.66 -32.51
C LEU A 458 86.42 -43.30 -31.85
N THR A 459 85.28 -42.61 -31.93
CA THR A 459 85.04 -41.34 -31.26
C THR A 459 83.96 -41.52 -30.21
N GLY A 460 84.10 -40.83 -29.10
CA GLY A 460 83.09 -40.81 -28.06
C GLY A 460 83.18 -39.53 -27.25
N GLY A 461 82.11 -39.20 -26.55
CA GLY A 461 82.16 -38.10 -25.59
C GLY A 461 80.99 -38.14 -24.64
N VAL A 462 81.17 -37.50 -23.49
CA VAL A 462 80.12 -37.27 -22.49
C VAL A 462 80.07 -35.78 -22.18
N GLY A 463 78.88 -35.24 -22.10
CA GLY A 463 78.61 -33.84 -21.81
C GLY A 463 77.75 -33.72 -20.57
N VAL A 464 78.01 -32.68 -19.78
CA VAL A 464 77.16 -32.29 -18.67
C VAL A 464 76.83 -30.80 -18.80
N GLY A 465 75.56 -30.52 -18.73
CA GLY A 465 75.00 -29.20 -18.55
C GLY A 465 75.26 -28.67 -17.16
N LEU A 466 75.66 -27.40 -17.05
CA LEU A 466 76.07 -26.79 -15.79
C LEU A 466 74.93 -26.08 -15.03
N ASN A 467 73.79 -25.89 -15.69
CA ASN A 467 72.65 -25.12 -15.19
C ASN A 467 71.53 -26.05 -14.67
N GLU A 468 71.00 -26.92 -15.53
CA GLU A 468 69.92 -27.87 -15.20
C GLU A 468 70.44 -29.29 -14.95
N GLY A 469 71.74 -29.53 -15.20
CA GLY A 469 72.38 -30.82 -14.92
C GLY A 469 72.08 -31.90 -15.96
N THR A 470 71.67 -31.52 -17.17
CA THR A 470 71.38 -32.45 -18.26
C THR A 470 72.66 -33.19 -18.66
N ILE A 471 72.61 -34.51 -18.91
CA ILE A 471 73.77 -35.30 -19.33
C ILE A 471 73.52 -35.85 -20.73
N GLY A 472 74.50 -35.68 -21.62
CA GLY A 472 74.47 -36.16 -22.99
C GLY A 472 75.68 -37.05 -23.30
N GLY A 473 75.52 -37.95 -24.26
CA GLY A 473 76.60 -38.82 -24.74
C GLY A 473 76.62 -38.87 -26.25
N LYS A 474 77.81 -38.95 -26.86
CA LYS A 474 77.99 -39.30 -28.27
C LYS A 474 78.94 -40.48 -28.42
N ALA A 475 78.71 -41.30 -29.44
CA ALA A 475 79.65 -42.31 -29.89
C ALA A 475 79.56 -42.40 -31.41
N GLY A 476 80.70 -42.58 -32.08
CA GLY A 476 80.75 -42.65 -33.53
C GLY A 476 82.01 -43.35 -34.02
N LEU A 477 81.94 -43.98 -35.19
CA LEU A 477 83.09 -44.56 -35.89
C LEU A 477 83.41 -43.70 -37.10
N MET A 478 84.69 -43.41 -37.30
CA MET A 478 85.20 -42.68 -38.47
C MET A 478 86.14 -43.59 -39.24
N MET A 479 85.91 -43.69 -40.55
CA MET A 479 86.78 -44.42 -41.47
C MET A 479 87.44 -43.43 -42.42
N ALA A 480 88.74 -43.58 -42.64
CA ALA A 480 89.50 -42.80 -43.61
C ALA A 480 90.07 -43.77 -44.66
N TRP A 481 89.95 -43.41 -45.94
CA TRP A 481 90.39 -44.23 -47.08
C TRP A 481 91.19 -43.41 -48.09
#